data_AF-A0A4Z2CLH9-F1
#
_entry.id   AF-A0A4Z2CLH9-F1
#
_cell.length_a   1.000
_cell.length_b   1.000
_cell.length_c   1.000
_cell.angle_alpha   90.00
_cell.angle_beta   90.00
_cell.angle_gamma   90.00
#
_symmetry.space_group_name_H-M   'P 1'
#
loop_
_entity.id
_entity.type
_entity.pdbx_description
1 polymer ?
#
loop_
_entity_poly.entity_id
_entity_poly.type
_entity_poly.pdbx_seq_one_letter_code
_entity_poly.pdbx_strand_id
1 'polypeptide(L)'
;MLKIAVCIVSLFTLLEAHVTTRNNERIEPLSDEMISFINEHPDAGWKADKSDRFHSLDDARILMGARKEDAEMKRKRRPTVDHHDLNVEIPSQFDSRKKWPHCKSISQIRDQSRCGSCWAFGAVEAMTDRICIQSGGQQSAELSALDLISCCKDCGDGCQGGFPGVAWDYWVKRGIVTGGSKENHTGCQPYPFPKCEHHTKGKYPACGTKIYKTPQCKQTCQKGYKTPYEQDKHYGKLSFISSALLLTITPSCY
;
A
#
# COMPACT_ATOMS: atom_id res chain seq x y z
N MET A 1 -16.96 -18.04 -57.45
CA MET A 1 -15.92 -17.06 -57.04
C MET A 1 -16.15 -16.78 -55.55
N LEU A 2 -15.69 -17.61 -54.61
CA LEU A 2 -14.32 -17.83 -54.13
C LEU A 2 -13.60 -16.53 -53.74
N LYS A 3 -13.56 -16.22 -52.44
CA LYS A 3 -12.31 -16.26 -51.63
C LYS A 3 -12.60 -16.07 -50.13
N ILE A 4 -12.27 -17.11 -49.40
CA ILE A 4 -11.99 -17.18 -47.96
C ILE A 4 -10.68 -16.42 -47.70
N ALA A 5 -10.58 -15.69 -46.58
CA ALA A 5 -9.30 -15.41 -45.92
C ALA A 5 -9.49 -15.22 -44.42
N VAL A 6 -9.16 -16.27 -43.68
CA VAL A 6 -8.80 -16.26 -42.25
C VAL A 6 -7.34 -15.79 -42.15
N CYS A 7 -7.00 -14.93 -41.19
CA CYS A 7 -5.64 -14.81 -40.63
C CYS A 7 -5.73 -14.10 -39.26
N ILE A 8 -5.74 -14.85 -38.16
CA ILE A 8 -4.61 -15.20 -37.28
C ILE A 8 -4.44 -14.21 -36.10
N VAL A 9 -4.44 -14.83 -34.92
CA VAL A 9 -4.21 -14.31 -33.57
C VAL A 9 -2.77 -13.79 -33.39
N SER A 10 -2.60 -12.68 -32.67
CA SER A 10 -1.41 -12.38 -31.85
C SER A 10 -1.74 -11.25 -30.86
N LEU A 11 -2.05 -11.56 -29.59
CA LEU A 11 -1.15 -11.68 -28.43
C LEU A 11 -0.31 -10.41 -28.10
N PHE A 12 -0.64 -9.81 -26.94
CA PHE A 12 0.19 -9.00 -26.02
C PHE A 12 1.05 -7.86 -26.55
N THR A 13 0.72 -6.63 -26.11
CA THR A 13 1.68 -5.67 -25.56
C THR A 13 1.01 -4.97 -24.36
N LEU A 14 1.34 -5.41 -23.15
CA LEU A 14 2.27 -4.75 -22.22
C LEU A 14 1.83 -3.33 -21.81
N LEU A 15 1.63 -3.22 -20.50
CA LEU A 15 1.25 -2.03 -19.75
C LEU A 15 2.35 -0.97 -19.87
N GLU A 16 2.33 -0.17 -20.94
CA GLU A 16 3.08 1.09 -21.01
C GLU A 16 2.36 2.12 -20.13
N ALA A 17 3.12 2.76 -19.24
CA ALA A 17 2.65 3.93 -18.51
C ALA A 17 2.13 4.94 -19.53
N HIS A 18 0.86 5.32 -19.44
CA HIS A 18 0.27 6.28 -20.37
C HIS A 18 0.97 7.63 -20.18
N VAL A 19 1.94 7.92 -21.03
CA VAL A 19 2.44 9.28 -21.25
C VAL A 19 1.34 9.99 -22.04
N THR A 20 0.66 10.93 -21.39
CA THR A 20 -0.37 11.72 -22.06
C THR A 20 0.34 12.74 -22.96
N THR A 21 0.19 12.62 -24.27
CA THR A 21 0.82 13.51 -25.24
C THR A 21 -0.17 14.56 -25.72
N ARG A 22 0.25 15.83 -25.70
CA ARG A 22 -0.34 16.88 -26.53
C ARG A 22 0.63 17.09 -27.70
N ASN A 23 0.15 16.96 -28.94
CA ASN A 23 0.95 17.23 -30.15
C ASN A 23 2.34 16.55 -30.23
N ASN A 24 2.48 15.32 -29.72
CA ASN A 24 3.74 14.55 -29.79
C ASN A 24 4.92 15.13 -28.99
N GLU A 25 4.67 16.10 -28.10
CA GLU A 25 5.66 16.63 -27.16
C GLU A 25 5.55 15.93 -25.80
N ARG A 26 6.71 15.60 -25.22
CA ARG A 26 6.78 14.99 -23.88
C ARG A 26 6.65 16.09 -22.84
N ILE A 27 5.52 16.12 -22.13
CA ILE A 27 5.31 17.01 -20.99
C ILE A 27 6.30 16.60 -19.87
N GLU A 28 7.04 17.57 -19.35
CA GLU A 28 8.01 17.33 -18.28
C GLU A 28 7.28 16.98 -16.96
N PRO A 29 7.67 15.89 -16.27
CA PRO A 29 7.04 15.53 -15.00
C PRO A 29 7.22 16.59 -13.93
N LEU A 30 6.18 16.82 -13.12
CA LEU A 30 6.14 17.81 -12.03
C LEU A 30 6.24 19.29 -12.48
N SER A 31 6.18 19.55 -13.79
CA SER A 31 6.18 20.91 -14.34
C SER A 31 4.82 21.61 -14.19
N ASP A 32 4.85 22.95 -14.22
CA ASP A 32 3.63 23.77 -14.28
C ASP A 32 2.82 23.51 -15.56
N GLU A 33 3.48 23.05 -16.64
CA GLU A 33 2.84 22.60 -17.87
C GLU A 33 2.00 21.34 -17.63
N MET A 34 2.54 20.35 -16.92
CA MET A 34 1.79 19.14 -16.58
C MET A 34 0.58 19.46 -15.70
N ILE A 35 0.75 20.36 -14.73
CA ILE A 35 -0.34 20.83 -13.86
C ILE A 35 -1.45 21.48 -14.69
N SER A 36 -1.09 22.40 -15.57
CA SER A 36 -2.04 23.09 -16.46
C SER A 36 -2.74 22.10 -17.38
N PHE A 37 -1.98 21.19 -18.01
CA PHE A 37 -2.51 20.15 -18.88
C PHE A 37 -3.57 19.29 -18.19
N ILE A 38 -3.32 18.87 -16.95
CA ILE A 38 -4.30 18.10 -16.16
C ILE A 38 -5.52 18.96 -15.82
N ASN A 39 -5.32 20.17 -15.33
CA ASN A 39 -6.39 21.03 -14.83
C ASN A 39 -7.30 21.59 -15.94
N GLU A 40 -6.77 21.73 -17.16
CA GLU A 40 -7.51 22.14 -18.36
C GLU A 40 -8.24 20.97 -19.04
N HIS A 41 -7.91 19.73 -18.70
CA HIS A 41 -8.52 18.56 -19.35
C HIS A 41 -9.97 18.37 -18.86
N PRO A 42 -10.96 18.38 -19.77
CA PRO A 42 -12.39 18.43 -19.40
C PRO A 42 -12.83 17.22 -18.57
N ASP A 43 -12.24 16.05 -18.84
CA ASP A 43 -12.59 14.79 -18.19
C ASP A 43 -11.54 14.30 -17.16
N ALA A 44 -10.68 15.19 -16.64
CA ALA A 44 -9.64 14.75 -15.70
C ALA A 44 -10.23 14.06 -14.46
N GLY A 45 -11.31 14.62 -13.89
CA GLY A 45 -11.94 14.09 -12.67
C GLY A 45 -11.14 14.33 -11.37
N TRP A 46 -9.98 14.98 -11.45
CA TRP A 46 -9.14 15.42 -10.33
C TRP A 46 -8.41 16.71 -10.70
N LYS A 47 -7.85 17.40 -9.69
CA LYS A 47 -7.05 18.61 -9.87
C LYS A 47 -5.60 18.36 -9.47
N ALA A 48 -4.68 18.86 -10.26
CA ALA A 48 -3.25 18.84 -9.98
C ALA A 48 -2.80 20.17 -9.35
N ASP A 49 -1.78 20.08 -8.50
CA ASP A 49 -1.07 21.23 -7.93
C ASP A 49 0.40 20.85 -7.71
N LYS A 50 1.23 21.83 -7.38
CA LYS A 50 2.66 21.66 -7.14
C LYS A 50 2.89 20.76 -5.93
N SER A 51 3.79 19.78 -6.10
CA SER A 51 4.16 18.88 -5.02
C SER A 51 5.18 19.54 -4.09
N ASP A 52 4.83 19.66 -2.80
CA ASP A 52 5.80 20.03 -1.76
C ASP A 52 6.70 18.87 -1.34
N ARG A 53 6.34 17.63 -1.71
CA ARG A 53 7.06 16.41 -1.33
C ARG A 53 8.05 15.94 -2.40
N PHE A 54 7.77 16.21 -3.67
CA PHE A 54 8.52 15.69 -4.81
C PHE A 54 9.08 16.83 -5.64
N HIS A 55 10.40 16.95 -5.68
CA HIS A 55 11.09 17.93 -6.53
C HIS A 55 11.82 17.26 -7.70
N SER A 56 11.82 15.93 -7.74
CA SER A 56 12.42 15.11 -8.79
C SER A 56 11.69 13.79 -8.91
N LEU A 57 11.85 13.10 -10.05
CA LEU A 57 11.37 11.73 -10.20
C LEU A 57 12.02 10.76 -9.20
N ASP A 58 13.26 11.03 -8.78
CA ASP A 58 13.96 10.20 -7.82
C ASP A 58 13.35 10.31 -6.42
N ASP A 59 12.88 11.51 -6.01
CA ASP A 59 12.10 11.68 -4.78
C ASP A 59 10.82 10.83 -4.80
N ALA A 60 10.14 10.73 -5.95
CA ALA A 60 8.96 9.89 -6.09
C ALA A 60 9.30 8.39 -6.07
N ARG A 61 10.31 7.98 -6.85
CA ARG A 61 10.72 6.57 -7.00
C ARG A 61 11.07 5.92 -5.67
N ILE A 62 11.80 6.62 -4.79
CA ILE A 62 12.19 6.06 -3.49
C ILE A 62 11.00 5.78 -2.56
N LEU A 63 9.83 6.37 -2.81
CA LEU A 63 8.62 6.16 -2.01
C LEU A 63 7.69 5.10 -2.63
N MET A 64 7.93 4.69 -3.87
CA MET A 64 7.15 3.68 -4.61
C MET A 64 7.79 2.29 -4.51
N GLY A 65 7.83 1.74 -3.30
CA GLY A 65 8.47 0.46 -3.01
C GLY A 65 7.62 -0.80 -3.26
N ALA A 66 6.55 -0.77 -4.04
CA ALA A 66 5.73 -1.97 -4.26
C ALA A 66 6.08 -2.64 -5.59
N ARG A 67 6.41 -3.94 -5.55
CA ARG A 67 6.69 -4.75 -6.73
C ARG A 67 5.57 -5.77 -6.96
N LYS A 68 5.30 -6.08 -8.23
CA LYS A 68 4.35 -7.14 -8.61
C LYS A 68 5.01 -8.49 -8.40
N GLU A 69 4.33 -9.40 -7.71
CA GLU A 69 4.73 -10.81 -7.67
C GLU A 69 4.58 -11.44 -9.06
N ASP A 70 5.41 -12.44 -9.34
CA ASP A 70 5.18 -13.33 -10.48
C ASP A 70 3.78 -13.95 -10.39
N ALA A 71 3.07 -13.97 -11.52
CA ALA A 71 1.65 -14.33 -11.55
C ALA A 71 1.42 -15.80 -11.19
N GLU A 72 2.33 -16.70 -11.59
CA GLU A 72 2.23 -18.12 -11.28
C GLU A 72 2.54 -18.36 -9.80
N MET A 73 3.61 -17.76 -9.28
CA MET A 73 3.97 -17.86 -7.87
C MET A 73 2.88 -17.28 -6.97
N LYS A 74 2.29 -16.15 -7.36
CA LYS A 74 1.16 -15.54 -6.65
C LYS A 74 0.00 -16.53 -6.53
N ARG A 75 -0.44 -17.15 -7.64
CA ARG A 75 -1.53 -18.14 -7.65
C ARG A 75 -1.21 -19.42 -6.89
N LYS A 76 0.05 -19.88 -6.91
CA LYS A 76 0.48 -21.08 -6.18
C LYS A 76 0.53 -20.87 -4.67
N ARG A 77 0.89 -19.66 -4.21
CA ARG A 77 1.07 -19.36 -2.78
C ARG A 77 -0.24 -19.18 -2.02
N ARG A 78 -1.29 -18.70 -2.68
CA ARG A 78 -2.52 -18.24 -2.03
C ARG A 78 -3.77 -18.63 -2.82
N PRO A 79 -4.87 -18.99 -2.13
CA PRO A 79 -6.15 -19.12 -2.79
C PRO A 79 -6.61 -17.76 -3.33
N THR A 80 -7.42 -17.79 -4.39
CA THR A 80 -8.14 -16.62 -4.89
C THR A 80 -9.58 -16.68 -4.39
N VAL A 81 -10.06 -15.57 -3.83
CA VAL A 81 -11.43 -15.41 -3.31
C VAL A 81 -12.11 -14.32 -4.12
N ASP A 82 -13.28 -14.63 -4.65
CA ASP A 82 -14.11 -13.74 -5.48
C ASP A 82 -15.43 -13.36 -4.79
N HIS A 83 -15.81 -14.05 -3.71
CA HIS A 83 -17.06 -13.84 -2.98
C HIS A 83 -18.33 -14.11 -3.81
N HIS A 84 -18.25 -14.90 -4.89
CA HIS A 84 -19.41 -15.19 -5.76
C HIS A 84 -20.61 -15.83 -5.04
N ASP A 85 -20.36 -16.61 -4.00
CA ASP A 85 -21.42 -17.28 -3.22
C ASP A 85 -22.15 -16.35 -2.25
N LEU A 86 -21.70 -15.10 -2.09
CA LEU A 86 -22.33 -14.12 -1.21
C LEU A 86 -23.36 -13.30 -1.98
N ASN A 87 -24.64 -13.61 -1.81
CA ASN A 87 -25.74 -12.76 -2.28
C ASN A 87 -25.97 -11.61 -1.30
N VAL A 88 -25.17 -10.55 -1.43
CA VAL A 88 -25.24 -9.34 -0.59
C VAL A 88 -25.38 -8.11 -1.46
N GLU A 89 -26.31 -7.23 -1.10
CA GLU A 89 -26.44 -5.92 -1.71
C GLU A 89 -25.24 -5.04 -1.32
N ILE A 90 -24.45 -4.63 -2.31
CA ILE A 90 -23.29 -3.76 -2.11
C ILE A 90 -23.78 -2.30 -2.16
N PRO A 91 -23.55 -1.50 -1.10
CA PRO A 91 -23.99 -0.11 -1.10
C PRO A 91 -23.22 0.71 -2.13
N SER A 92 -23.88 1.70 -2.74
CA SER A 92 -23.26 2.62 -3.70
C SER A 92 -22.14 3.47 -3.10
N GLN A 93 -22.11 3.62 -1.76
CA GLN A 93 -21.05 4.28 -1.03
C GLN A 93 -20.69 3.49 0.23
N PHE A 94 -19.39 3.36 0.49
CA PHE A 94 -18.88 2.66 1.65
C PHE A 94 -17.65 3.37 2.21
N ASP A 95 -17.64 3.58 3.52
CA ASP A 95 -16.49 4.14 4.24
C ASP A 95 -16.25 3.32 5.51
N SER A 96 -15.11 2.62 5.56
CA SER A 96 -14.72 1.79 6.71
C SER A 96 -14.69 2.58 8.02
N ARG A 97 -14.35 3.88 7.98
CA ARG A 97 -14.30 4.74 9.18
C ARG A 97 -15.69 4.96 9.77
N LYS A 98 -16.72 5.01 8.91
CA LYS A 98 -18.13 5.14 9.31
C LYS A 98 -18.68 3.80 9.80
N LYS A 99 -18.30 2.68 9.17
CA LYS A 99 -18.78 1.35 9.55
C LYS A 99 -18.17 0.84 10.85
N TRP A 100 -16.89 1.15 11.10
CA TRP A 100 -16.16 0.71 12.31
C TRP A 100 -15.52 1.90 13.05
N PRO A 101 -16.32 2.84 13.60
CA PRO A 101 -15.81 4.08 14.20
C PRO A 101 -15.03 3.86 15.51
N HIS A 102 -15.18 2.69 16.12
CA HIS A 102 -14.42 2.28 17.31
C HIS A 102 -12.99 1.84 16.97
N CYS A 103 -12.73 1.41 15.72
CA CYS A 103 -11.40 1.05 15.25
C CYS A 103 -10.64 2.29 14.77
N LYS A 104 -9.96 2.97 15.70
CA LYS A 104 -9.27 4.25 15.44
C LYS A 104 -8.14 4.14 14.40
N SER A 105 -7.55 2.96 14.23
CA SER A 105 -6.51 2.71 13.23
C SER A 105 -6.96 3.00 11.80
N ILE A 106 -8.25 2.81 11.49
CA ILE A 106 -8.81 3.02 10.13
C ILE A 106 -8.69 4.50 9.71
N SER A 107 -8.68 5.41 10.67
CA SER A 107 -8.51 6.86 10.42
C SER A 107 -7.06 7.34 10.59
N GLN A 108 -6.14 6.43 10.93
CA GLN A 108 -4.76 6.78 11.21
C GLN A 108 -3.95 6.82 9.90
N ILE A 109 -3.40 7.98 9.57
CA ILE A 109 -2.44 8.11 8.47
C ILE A 109 -1.02 7.95 9.02
N ARG A 110 -0.27 6.99 8.47
CA ARG A 110 1.14 6.76 8.81
C ARG A 110 2.05 7.35 7.73
N ASP A 111 3.35 7.40 8.05
CA ASP A 111 4.37 7.96 7.16
C ASP A 111 5.55 6.99 7.07
N GLN A 112 5.84 6.54 5.85
CA GLN A 112 6.98 5.68 5.57
C GLN A 112 8.32 6.42 5.54
N SER A 113 8.31 7.76 5.68
CA SER A 113 9.49 8.61 5.55
C SER A 113 10.17 8.39 4.18
N ARG A 114 11.48 8.57 4.09
CA ARG A 114 12.28 8.30 2.88
C ARG A 114 12.82 6.88 2.81
N CYS A 115 11.90 5.92 2.91
CA CYS A 115 12.13 4.48 2.78
C CYS A 115 11.05 3.92 1.84
N GLY A 116 11.41 3.09 0.86
CA GLY A 116 10.48 2.43 -0.07
C GLY A 116 9.75 1.26 0.58
N SER A 117 9.07 1.50 1.70
CA SER A 117 8.41 0.50 2.53
C SER A 117 6.89 0.50 2.39
N CYS A 118 6.31 1.19 1.40
CA CYS A 118 4.86 1.26 1.19
C CYS A 118 4.17 -0.12 1.15
N TRP A 119 4.84 -1.13 0.58
CA TRP A 119 4.38 -2.52 0.53
C TRP A 119 4.12 -3.11 1.93
N ALA A 120 4.92 -2.70 2.91
CA ALA A 120 4.80 -3.11 4.31
C ALA A 120 3.79 -2.24 5.05
N PHE A 121 3.77 -0.92 4.80
CA PHE A 121 2.82 0.01 5.42
C PHE A 121 1.38 -0.35 5.11
N GLY A 122 1.02 -0.49 3.83
CA GLY A 122 -0.34 -0.87 3.44
C GLY A 122 -0.75 -2.24 3.99
N ALA A 123 0.21 -3.14 4.19
CA ALA A 123 -0.04 -4.43 4.84
C ALA A 123 -0.33 -4.26 6.33
N VAL A 124 0.58 -3.66 7.11
CA VAL A 124 0.41 -3.55 8.57
C VAL A 124 -0.73 -2.62 8.98
N GLU A 125 -1.06 -1.61 8.18
CA GLU A 125 -2.24 -0.75 8.37
C GLU A 125 -3.52 -1.58 8.25
N ALA A 126 -3.70 -2.28 7.13
CA ALA A 126 -4.88 -3.12 6.93
C ALA A 126 -4.96 -4.32 7.89
N MET A 127 -3.82 -4.90 8.29
CA MET A 127 -3.77 -5.95 9.31
C MET A 127 -4.19 -5.41 10.69
N THR A 128 -3.68 -4.23 11.07
CA THR A 128 -4.08 -3.53 12.31
C THR A 128 -5.60 -3.32 12.32
N ASP A 129 -6.16 -2.83 11.22
CA ASP A 129 -7.61 -2.61 11.08
C ASP A 129 -8.39 -3.91 11.20
N ARG A 130 -7.94 -4.97 10.52
CA ARG A 130 -8.60 -6.28 10.56
C ARG A 130 -8.56 -6.92 11.94
N ILE A 131 -7.49 -6.75 12.71
CA ILE A 131 -7.43 -7.22 14.11
C ILE A 131 -8.56 -6.57 14.92
N CYS A 132 -8.75 -5.25 14.79
CA CYS A 132 -9.83 -4.57 15.49
C CYS A 132 -11.22 -4.97 14.99
N ILE A 133 -11.44 -4.96 13.67
CA ILE A 133 -12.73 -5.28 13.06
C ILE A 133 -13.17 -6.71 13.40
N GLN A 134 -12.29 -7.69 13.22
CA GLN A 134 -12.63 -9.10 13.36
C GLN A 134 -12.74 -9.55 14.82
N SER A 135 -12.13 -8.81 15.75
CA SER A 135 -12.30 -9.02 17.19
C SER A 135 -13.51 -8.27 17.76
N GLY A 136 -14.29 -7.55 16.94
CA GLY A 136 -15.40 -6.72 17.42
C GLY A 136 -14.93 -5.58 18.33
N GLY A 137 -13.72 -5.06 18.10
CA GLY A 137 -13.11 -4.00 18.90
C GLY A 137 -12.41 -4.48 20.18
N GLN A 138 -12.39 -5.78 20.47
CA GLN A 138 -11.74 -6.32 21.68
C GLN A 138 -10.21 -6.27 21.62
N GLN A 139 -9.64 -6.22 20.41
CA GLN A 139 -8.21 -6.09 20.21
C GLN A 139 -7.90 -4.81 19.43
N SER A 140 -6.87 -4.09 19.86
CA SER A 140 -6.32 -2.97 19.11
C SER A 140 -4.79 -3.04 19.21
N ALA A 141 -4.16 -3.47 18.12
CA ALA A 141 -2.73 -3.69 18.05
C ALA A 141 -2.17 -3.03 16.79
N GLU A 142 -1.57 -1.86 16.96
CA GLU A 142 -0.83 -1.19 15.89
C GLU A 142 0.41 -2.02 15.53
N LEU A 143 0.37 -2.73 14.40
CA LEU A 143 1.45 -3.62 13.97
C LEU A 143 2.66 -2.84 13.42
N SER A 144 3.85 -3.36 13.73
CA SER A 144 5.13 -2.76 13.39
C SER A 144 5.49 -2.93 11.92
N ALA A 145 5.55 -1.80 11.22
CA ALA A 145 6.19 -1.76 9.90
C ALA A 145 7.68 -2.11 9.98
N LEU A 146 8.37 -1.77 11.09
CA LEU A 146 9.82 -2.05 11.26
C LEU A 146 10.10 -3.55 11.29
N ASP A 147 9.33 -4.30 12.08
CA ASP A 147 9.47 -5.75 12.17
C ASP A 147 9.31 -6.39 10.79
N LEU A 148 8.26 -6.01 10.06
CA LEU A 148 7.98 -6.53 8.73
C LEU A 148 9.10 -6.20 7.72
N ILE A 149 9.54 -4.94 7.62
CA ILE A 149 10.56 -4.54 6.62
C ILE A 149 11.94 -5.13 6.91
N SER A 150 12.27 -5.40 8.17
CA SER A 150 13.61 -5.82 8.57
C SER A 150 13.73 -7.35 8.64
N CYS A 151 12.67 -8.03 9.08
CA CYS A 151 12.67 -9.46 9.37
C CYS A 151 12.05 -10.34 8.28
N CYS A 152 11.17 -9.83 7.41
CA CYS A 152 10.68 -10.63 6.28
C CYS A 152 11.68 -10.65 5.11
N LYS A 153 12.52 -11.68 5.05
CA LYS A 153 13.53 -11.85 3.99
C LYS A 153 12.93 -12.21 2.62
N ASP A 154 11.79 -12.91 2.62
CA ASP A 154 11.13 -13.31 1.36
C ASP A 154 10.25 -12.19 0.77
N CYS A 155 10.01 -11.12 1.53
CA CYS A 155 9.13 -10.03 1.11
C CYS A 155 9.82 -9.03 0.16
N GLY A 156 11.13 -9.16 -0.07
CA GLY A 156 11.93 -8.24 -0.90
C GLY A 156 13.03 -7.54 -0.10
N ASP A 157 13.35 -6.32 -0.50
CA ASP A 157 14.57 -5.61 -0.12
C ASP A 157 14.32 -4.49 0.92
N GLY A 158 13.27 -4.63 1.74
CA GLY A 158 12.92 -3.68 2.78
C GLY A 158 12.61 -2.27 2.24
N CYS A 159 13.50 -1.30 2.50
CA CYS A 159 13.40 0.07 2.00
C CYS A 159 13.66 0.24 0.50
N GLN A 160 14.10 -0.80 -0.21
CA GLN A 160 14.25 -0.78 -1.67
C GLN A 160 13.05 -1.43 -2.38
N GLY A 161 11.99 -1.69 -1.63
CA GLY A 161 10.74 -2.23 -2.11
C GLY A 161 10.56 -3.72 -1.86
N GLY A 162 9.33 -4.18 -2.06
CA GLY A 162 8.91 -5.52 -1.69
C GLY A 162 7.52 -5.87 -2.25
N PHE A 163 7.05 -7.06 -1.86
CA PHE A 163 5.89 -7.72 -2.41
C PHE A 163 4.75 -7.77 -1.38
N PRO A 164 3.67 -7.00 -1.56
CA PRO A 164 2.58 -6.94 -0.59
C PRO A 164 1.98 -8.32 -0.26
N GLY A 165 1.76 -9.19 -1.23
CA GLY A 165 1.17 -10.52 -0.96
C GLY A 165 2.02 -11.40 -0.06
N VAL A 166 3.36 -11.31 -0.15
CA VAL A 166 4.29 -12.04 0.73
C VAL A 166 4.29 -11.46 2.14
N ALA A 167 4.03 -10.17 2.30
CA ALA A 167 3.84 -9.56 3.63
C ALA A 167 2.68 -10.21 4.40
N TRP A 168 1.57 -10.47 3.70
CA TRP A 168 0.43 -11.18 4.29
C TRP A 168 0.77 -12.63 4.64
N ASP A 169 1.55 -13.33 3.80
CA ASP A 169 2.03 -14.67 4.13
C ASP A 169 2.93 -14.66 5.37
N TYR A 170 3.82 -13.67 5.48
CA TYR A 170 4.71 -13.52 6.63
C TYR A 170 3.90 -13.31 7.91
N TRP A 171 2.87 -12.46 7.87
CA TRP A 171 1.98 -12.26 9.01
C TRP A 171 1.30 -13.56 9.47
N VAL A 172 0.89 -14.42 8.53
CA VAL A 172 0.32 -15.73 8.87
C VAL A 172 1.38 -16.68 9.45
N LYS A 173 2.55 -16.77 8.83
CA LYS A 173 3.58 -17.77 9.16
C LYS A 173 4.43 -17.42 10.38
N ARG A 174 4.71 -16.14 10.58
CA ARG A 174 5.70 -15.64 11.55
C ARG A 174 5.14 -14.60 12.49
N GLY A 175 3.99 -14.01 12.18
CA GLY A 175 3.40 -12.93 12.95
C GLY A 175 4.22 -11.65 12.90
N ILE A 176 3.62 -10.56 13.39
CA ILE A 176 4.25 -9.24 13.44
C ILE A 176 4.03 -8.66 14.84
N VAL A 177 5.07 -8.06 15.43
CA VAL A 177 4.95 -7.40 16.74
C VAL A 177 4.27 -6.04 16.62
N THR A 178 3.84 -5.46 17.74
CA THR A 178 3.32 -4.10 17.78
C THR A 178 4.43 -3.07 17.52
N GLY A 179 4.07 -1.91 16.98
CA GLY A 179 5.02 -0.83 16.73
C GLY A 179 4.41 0.35 15.99
N GLY A 180 4.34 1.49 16.65
CA GLY A 180 3.81 2.72 16.06
C GLY A 180 4.87 3.60 15.40
N SER A 181 4.58 4.89 15.30
CA SER A 181 5.51 5.86 14.70
C SER A 181 6.74 6.12 15.57
N LYS A 182 7.79 6.66 14.94
CA LYS A 182 9.00 7.12 15.65
C LYS A 182 8.65 8.10 16.76
N GLU A 183 7.70 8.99 16.55
CA GLU A 183 7.40 10.08 17.47
C GLU A 183 6.67 9.60 18.72
N ASN A 184 5.74 8.67 18.56
CA ASN A 184 4.92 8.17 19.67
C ASN A 184 5.65 7.11 20.51
N HIS A 185 6.66 6.44 19.97
CA HIS A 185 7.41 5.37 20.66
C HIS A 185 6.52 4.26 21.25
N THR A 186 5.43 3.91 20.56
CA THR A 186 4.45 2.90 21.01
C THR A 186 4.78 1.49 20.50
N GLY A 187 4.43 0.47 21.29
CA GLY A 187 4.59 -0.94 20.92
C GLY A 187 6.00 -1.50 21.12
N CYS A 188 6.20 -2.74 20.69
CA CYS A 188 7.48 -3.45 20.78
C CYS A 188 8.55 -2.82 19.88
N GLN A 189 8.23 -2.52 18.61
CA GLN A 189 9.18 -2.00 17.63
C GLN A 189 8.63 -0.79 16.87
N PRO A 190 8.70 0.42 17.45
CA PRO A 190 8.33 1.65 16.74
C PRO A 190 9.16 1.85 15.48
N TYR A 191 8.58 2.53 14.49
CA TYR A 191 9.25 2.86 13.25
C TYR A 191 10.48 3.74 13.51
N PRO A 192 11.63 3.49 12.87
CA PRO A 192 12.87 4.17 13.24
C PRO A 192 13.07 5.50 12.51
N PHE A 193 12.31 5.76 11.44
CA PHE A 193 12.47 6.94 10.59
C PHE A 193 11.43 8.00 10.94
N PRO A 194 11.84 9.28 10.97
CA PRO A 194 10.96 10.37 11.38
C PRO A 194 9.91 10.67 10.32
N LYS A 195 8.77 11.15 10.77
CA LYS A 195 7.81 11.88 9.93
C LYS A 195 8.46 13.15 9.37
N CYS A 196 8.01 13.56 8.19
CA CYS A 196 8.40 14.83 7.60
C CYS A 196 7.20 15.56 6.98
N GLU A 197 7.36 16.84 6.68
CA GLU A 197 6.31 17.66 6.07
C GLU A 197 6.14 17.35 4.59
N HIS A 198 4.88 17.24 4.15
CA HIS A 198 4.53 16.80 2.79
C HIS A 198 3.73 17.82 1.98
N HIS A 199 3.12 18.84 2.61
CA HIS A 199 2.14 19.74 1.97
C HIS A 199 2.02 21.16 2.57
N THR A 200 2.58 21.43 3.76
CA THR A 200 2.50 22.76 4.41
C THR A 200 3.63 22.91 5.43
N LYS A 201 3.89 24.14 5.94
CA LYS A 201 4.65 24.32 7.18
C LYS A 201 3.83 23.77 8.36
N GLY A 202 4.09 22.52 8.72
CA GLY A 202 3.48 21.87 9.88
C GLY A 202 4.44 21.74 11.07
N LYS A 203 4.25 20.68 11.85
CA LYS A 203 4.98 20.39 13.10
C LYS A 203 6.23 19.53 12.91
N TYR A 204 6.38 18.92 11.75
CA TYR A 204 7.49 18.04 11.38
C TYR A 204 8.56 18.84 10.62
N PRO A 205 9.81 18.34 10.56
CA PRO A 205 10.82 18.95 9.70
C PRO A 205 10.52 18.67 8.22
N ALA A 206 11.11 19.48 7.33
CA ALA A 206 11.13 19.17 5.90
C ALA A 206 11.70 17.76 5.66
N CYS A 207 11.22 17.08 4.63
CA CYS A 207 11.78 15.79 4.23
C CYS A 207 13.23 15.99 3.76
N GLY A 208 14.19 15.71 4.66
CA GLY A 208 15.62 15.83 4.34
C GLY A 208 16.03 14.93 3.17
N THR A 209 17.25 15.06 2.67
CA THR A 209 17.71 14.30 1.49
C THR A 209 18.12 12.86 1.80
N LYS A 210 18.11 12.47 3.08
CA LYS A 210 18.57 11.15 3.54
C LYS A 210 17.65 10.04 3.02
N ILE A 211 18.21 9.14 2.23
CA ILE A 211 17.57 7.88 1.84
C ILE A 211 17.91 6.83 2.90
N TYR A 212 16.88 6.28 3.54
CA TYR A 212 17.07 5.32 4.61
C TYR A 212 17.33 3.90 4.09
N LYS A 213 18.33 3.23 4.67
CA LYS A 213 18.61 1.81 4.43
C LYS A 213 17.72 0.95 5.32
N THR A 214 17.41 -0.26 4.85
CA THR A 214 16.70 -1.27 5.64
C THR A 214 17.45 -1.55 6.94
N PRO A 215 16.80 -1.38 8.12
CA PRO A 215 17.41 -1.74 9.39
C PRO A 215 17.66 -3.24 9.49
N GLN A 216 18.62 -3.63 10.33
CA GLN A 216 18.81 -5.05 10.66
C GLN A 216 17.60 -5.57 11.43
N CYS A 217 17.20 -6.82 11.13
CA CYS A 217 16.18 -7.50 11.91
C CYS A 217 16.68 -7.67 13.35
N LYS A 218 15.92 -7.17 14.31
CA LYS A 218 16.16 -7.40 15.73
C LYS A 218 14.95 -8.13 16.27
N GLN A 219 15.15 -9.29 16.89
CA GLN A 219 14.07 -10.03 17.56
C GLN A 219 13.96 -9.62 19.03
N THR A 220 13.97 -8.30 19.27
CA THR A 220 13.89 -7.69 20.59
C THR A 220 13.05 -6.44 20.54
N CYS A 221 12.28 -6.19 21.61
CA CYS A 221 11.51 -4.96 21.77
C CYS A 221 12.39 -3.81 22.28
N GLN A 222 11.90 -2.59 22.11
CA GLN A 222 12.53 -1.40 22.68
C GLN A 222 12.63 -1.48 24.22
N LYS A 223 13.64 -0.81 24.78
CA LYS A 223 13.88 -0.78 26.23
C LYS A 223 12.64 -0.23 26.95
N GLY A 224 12.23 -0.90 28.02
CA GLY A 224 11.08 -0.51 28.84
C GLY A 224 9.74 -1.08 28.36
N TYR A 225 9.67 -1.68 27.17
CA TYR A 225 8.51 -2.45 26.76
C TYR A 225 8.47 -3.80 27.50
N LYS A 226 7.35 -4.09 28.16
CA LYS A 226 7.24 -5.20 29.12
C LYS A 226 7.08 -6.57 28.45
N THR A 227 6.37 -6.63 27.33
CA THR A 227 6.07 -7.88 26.63
C THR A 227 7.29 -8.31 25.80
N PRO A 228 7.80 -9.54 25.97
CA PRO A 228 8.87 -10.07 25.12
C PRO A 228 8.49 -10.12 23.64
N TYR A 229 9.48 -9.99 22.75
CA TYR A 229 9.27 -9.93 21.29
C TYR A 229 8.40 -11.09 20.75
N GLU A 230 8.73 -12.33 21.11
CA GLU A 230 7.96 -13.50 20.64
C GLU A 230 6.53 -13.54 21.21
N GLN A 231 6.30 -12.99 22.40
CA GLN A 231 4.96 -12.92 23.01
C GLN A 231 4.11 -11.77 22.46
N ASP A 232 4.74 -10.77 21.86
CA ASP A 232 4.08 -9.62 21.24
C ASP A 232 3.67 -9.89 19.78
N LYS A 233 3.98 -11.07 19.23
CA LYS A 233 3.65 -11.45 17.86
C LYS A 233 2.15 -11.66 17.68
N HIS A 234 1.59 -10.95 16.70
CA HIS A 234 0.21 -11.09 16.26
C HIS A 234 0.18 -11.82 14.92
N TYR A 235 -0.65 -12.85 14.81
CA TYR A 235 -0.69 -13.75 13.65
C TYR A 235 -1.97 -13.59 12.85
N GLY A 236 -1.82 -13.64 11.53
CA GLY A 236 -2.95 -13.81 10.63
C GLY A 236 -3.39 -15.26 10.59
N LYS A 237 -4.69 -15.50 10.37
CA LYS A 237 -5.19 -16.87 10.15
C LYS A 237 -4.97 -17.37 8.71
N LEU A 238 -5.05 -16.47 7.74
CA LEU A 238 -5.09 -16.76 6.31
C LEU A 238 -4.62 -15.54 5.51
N SER A 239 -3.91 -15.78 4.40
CA SER A 239 -3.65 -14.81 3.33
C SER A 239 -4.29 -15.30 2.02
N PHE A 240 -4.87 -14.40 1.23
CA PHE A 240 -5.55 -14.74 -0.02
C PHE A 240 -5.43 -13.62 -1.05
N ILE A 241 -5.73 -13.94 -2.32
CA ILE A 241 -5.87 -12.98 -3.41
C ILE A 241 -7.35 -12.64 -3.53
N SER A 242 -7.70 -11.36 -3.57
CA SER A 242 -9.06 -10.96 -3.96
C SER A 242 -9.13 -10.86 -5.48
N SER A 243 -10.06 -11.59 -6.09
CA SER A 243 -10.45 -11.37 -7.48
C SER A 243 -11.43 -10.20 -7.53
N ALA A 244 -11.26 -9.30 -8.49
CA ALA A 244 -12.32 -8.36 -8.81
C ALA A 244 -13.44 -9.16 -9.48
N LEU A 245 -14.65 -9.16 -8.91
CA LEU A 245 -15.84 -9.47 -9.70
C LEU A 245 -15.82 -8.49 -10.88
N LEU A 246 -16.03 -8.96 -12.11
CA LEU A 246 -16.51 -8.10 -13.19
C LEU A 246 -17.89 -7.61 -12.76
N LEU A 247 -17.92 -6.51 -12.00
CA LEU A 247 -19.13 -5.83 -11.61
C LEU A 247 -19.69 -5.18 -12.88
N THR A 248 -20.57 -5.89 -13.59
CA THR A 248 -21.48 -5.22 -14.51
C THR A 248 -22.41 -4.37 -13.67
N ILE A 249 -22.02 -3.11 -13.46
CA ILE A 249 -22.94 -2.07 -13.03
C ILE A 249 -23.92 -1.91 -14.19
N THR A 250 -25.02 -2.64 -14.17
CA THR A 250 -26.19 -2.29 -14.99
C THR A 250 -26.76 -1.01 -14.38
N PRO A 251 -26.69 0.14 -15.07
CA PRO A 251 -27.38 1.32 -14.61
C PRO A 251 -28.87 0.98 -14.61
N SER A 252 -29.49 0.90 -13.43
CA SER A 252 -30.94 0.96 -13.36
C SER A 252 -31.31 2.41 -13.66
N CYS A 253 -31.63 2.68 -14.93
CA CYS A 253 -32.33 3.89 -15.30
C CYS A 253 -33.69 3.86 -14.61
N TYR A 254 -33.89 4.73 -13.63
CA TYR A 254 -35.21 5.20 -13.20
C TYR A 254 -35.49 6.54 -13.88
#